data_AF-A0A7T4ISH4-F1
#
_entry.id   AF-A0A7T4ISH4-F1
#
_cell.length_a   1.000
_cell.length_b   1.000
_cell.length_c   1.000
_cell.angle_alpha   90.00
_cell.angle_beta   90.00
_cell.angle_gamma   90.00
#
_symmetry.space_group_name_H-M   'P 1'
#
loop_
_entity.id
_entity.type
_entity.pdbx_description
1 polymer ?
#
loop_
_entity_poly.entity_id
_entity_poly.type
_entity_poly.pdbx_seq_one_letter_code
_entity_poly.pdbx_strand_id
1 'polypeptide(L)'
;MKVQKNYLNHDNSLLRNFTSEEDAKSTLDLTSFFSPYGPFKRNYSYFGPGGILQMYASFTENYDVDYILNKLLGLSDLNTDFDKSLNVGGKGIYLHQAFISSISEMAERMFGSLAYLEAKDNIIYSTYKDLLKELSNN
;
A
#
# COMPACT_ATOMS: atom_id res chain seq x y z
N MET A 1 0.83 32.97 -6.81
CA MET A 1 2.05 32.22 -7.18
C MET A 1 1.82 31.60 -8.57
N LYS A 2 2.42 32.13 -9.64
CA LYS A 2 2.27 31.59 -11.01
C LYS A 2 3.28 30.46 -11.20
N VAL A 3 2.81 29.24 -11.44
CA VAL A 3 3.70 28.11 -11.78
C VAL A 3 4.33 28.40 -13.14
N GLN A 4 5.67 28.49 -13.18
CA GLN A 4 6.44 28.68 -14.42
C GLN A 4 6.31 27.43 -15.30
N LYS A 5 5.74 27.59 -16.49
CA LYS A 5 5.50 26.51 -17.47
C LYS A 5 6.76 26.08 -18.25
N ASN A 6 7.90 26.73 -18.01
CA ASN A 6 9.12 26.55 -18.81
C ASN A 6 9.96 25.30 -18.44
N TYR A 7 9.49 24.46 -17.51
CA TYR A 7 10.23 23.29 -17.03
C TYR A 7 9.72 21.95 -17.60
N LEU A 8 8.87 21.98 -18.62
CA LEU A 8 8.32 20.79 -19.26
C LEU A 8 9.05 20.50 -20.58
N ASN A 9 9.49 19.27 -20.73
CA ASN A 9 10.16 18.79 -21.94
C ASN A 9 9.10 18.44 -22.99
N HIS A 10 8.74 19.41 -23.82
CA HIS A 10 7.74 19.24 -24.87
C HIS A 10 8.27 18.53 -26.12
N ASP A 11 9.59 18.37 -26.25
CA ASP A 11 10.24 18.06 -27.53
C ASP A 11 10.89 16.68 -27.58
N ASN A 12 11.12 16.01 -26.44
CA ASN A 12 11.86 14.74 -26.40
C ASN A 12 11.08 13.61 -25.71
N SER A 13 10.58 12.67 -26.51
CA SER A 13 9.85 11.48 -26.05
C SER A 13 10.70 10.49 -25.23
N LEU A 14 12.02 10.62 -25.23
CA LEU A 14 12.93 9.79 -24.44
C LEU A 14 13.04 10.25 -22.98
N LEU A 15 12.59 11.47 -22.67
CA LEU A 15 12.59 12.05 -21.33
C LEU A 15 11.15 12.29 -20.90
N ARG A 16 10.71 11.73 -19.76
CA ARG A 16 9.32 11.87 -19.32
C ARG A 16 9.00 13.33 -19.02
N ASN A 17 7.85 13.79 -19.49
CA ASN A 17 7.22 14.99 -18.95
C ASN A 17 6.93 14.78 -17.46
N PHE A 18 7.14 15.82 -16.66
CA PHE A 18 6.56 15.86 -15.31
C PHE A 18 5.04 15.63 -15.41
N THR A 19 4.48 15.09 -14.34
CA THR A 19 3.07 14.68 -14.14
C THR A 19 2.09 15.54 -14.94
N SER A 20 1.23 14.91 -15.76
CA SER A 20 0.21 15.66 -16.52
C SER A 20 -0.73 16.41 -15.56
N GLU A 21 -1.38 17.48 -16.02
CA GLU A 21 -2.34 18.22 -15.19
C GLU A 21 -3.48 17.32 -14.70
N GLU A 22 -3.93 16.40 -15.54
CA GLU A 22 -4.93 15.39 -15.19
C GLU A 22 -4.42 14.44 -14.11
N ASP A 23 -3.22 13.88 -14.27
CA ASP A 23 -2.65 12.95 -13.30
C ASP A 23 -2.38 13.63 -11.95
N ALA A 24 -1.96 14.90 -11.97
CA ALA A 24 -1.83 15.72 -10.77
C ALA A 24 -3.18 15.98 -10.08
N LYS A 25 -4.22 16.36 -10.84
CA LYS A 25 -5.58 16.58 -10.32
C LYS A 25 -6.17 15.30 -9.73
N SER A 26 -6.08 14.18 -10.44
CA SER A 26 -6.56 12.87 -9.98
C SER A 26 -5.83 12.41 -8.72
N THR A 27 -4.52 12.62 -8.64
CA THR A 27 -3.74 12.29 -7.44
C THR A 27 -4.16 13.17 -6.25
N LEU A 28 -4.35 14.48 -6.47
CA LEU A 28 -4.79 15.40 -5.43
C LEU A 28 -6.20 15.08 -4.93
N ASP A 29 -7.12 14.77 -5.85
CA ASP A 29 -8.47 14.33 -5.52
C ASP A 29 -8.43 13.08 -4.64
N LEU A 30 -7.67 12.05 -5.05
CA LEU A 30 -7.46 10.84 -4.25
C LEU A 30 -6.86 11.15 -2.87
N THR A 31 -5.86 12.02 -2.77
CA THR A 31 -5.28 12.38 -1.46
C THR A 31 -6.28 13.10 -0.56
N SER A 32 -7.26 13.81 -1.13
CA SER A 32 -8.27 14.52 -0.35
C SER A 32 -9.19 13.57 0.43
N PHE A 33 -9.42 12.35 -0.06
CA PHE A 33 -10.20 11.33 0.65
C PHE A 33 -9.50 10.79 1.90
N PHE A 34 -8.17 10.84 1.94
CA PHE A 34 -7.36 10.31 3.02
C PHE A 34 -6.67 11.41 3.85
N SER A 35 -6.91 12.68 3.54
CA SER A 35 -6.32 13.80 4.25
C SER A 35 -7.38 14.55 5.05
N PRO A 36 -7.08 15.04 6.26
CA PRO A 36 -5.80 14.94 6.97
C PRO A 36 -5.68 13.69 7.87
N TYR A 37 -6.76 12.93 8.05
CA TYR A 37 -6.86 11.81 9.01
C TYR A 37 -6.97 10.45 8.33
N GLY A 38 -6.04 10.15 7.43
CA GLY A 38 -5.98 8.90 6.70
C GLY A 38 -5.39 7.75 7.50
N PRO A 39 -5.58 6.51 7.03
CA PRO A 39 -5.04 5.31 7.67
C PRO A 39 -3.51 5.19 7.56
N PHE A 40 -2.87 5.99 6.70
CA PHE A 40 -1.42 6.02 6.50
C PHE A 40 -0.81 7.33 6.97
N LYS A 41 0.42 7.25 7.46
CA LYS A 41 1.20 8.40 7.92
C LYS A 41 1.75 9.20 6.76
N ARG A 42 2.21 8.50 5.72
CA ARG A 42 2.81 9.12 4.53
C ARG A 42 2.71 8.20 3.32
N ASN A 43 2.54 8.79 2.15
CA ASN A 43 2.74 8.12 0.87
C ASN A 43 3.80 8.90 0.09
N TYR A 44 4.82 8.22 -0.42
CA TYR A 44 5.85 8.84 -1.25
C TYR A 44 5.98 8.10 -2.57
N SER A 45 6.07 8.88 -3.65
CA SER A 45 6.13 8.34 -5.01
C SER A 45 7.50 8.58 -5.62
N TYR A 46 8.03 7.54 -6.24
CA TYR A 46 9.26 7.54 -7.00
C TYR A 46 8.97 7.67 -8.49
N PHE A 47 9.66 8.60 -9.13
CA PHE A 47 9.65 8.83 -10.56
C PHE A 47 10.81 8.05 -11.15
N GLY A 48 10.51 6.94 -11.85
CA GLY A 48 11.53 6.11 -12.47
C GLY A 48 12.44 6.90 -13.42
N PRO A 49 13.73 6.53 -13.55
CA PRO A 49 14.62 7.12 -14.55
C PRO A 49 14.08 6.86 -15.96
N GLY A 50 14.36 7.77 -16.91
CA GLY A 50 13.87 7.66 -18.28
C GLY A 50 14.25 6.32 -18.95
N GLY A 51 13.31 5.70 -19.68
CA GLY A 51 13.47 4.38 -20.30
C GLY A 51 12.20 3.89 -21.01
N ILE A 52 12.25 2.70 -21.63
CA ILE A 52 11.19 2.13 -22.48
C ILE A 52 9.87 1.84 -21.71
N LEU A 53 9.97 1.53 -20.41
CA LEU A 53 8.80 1.35 -19.55
C LEU A 53 8.91 2.24 -18.32
N GLN A 54 8.37 3.45 -18.41
CA GLN A 54 8.28 4.36 -17.27
C GLN A 54 7.07 4.02 -16.41
N MET A 55 7.33 3.42 -15.26
CA MET A 55 6.30 3.19 -14.23
C MET A 55 6.56 4.11 -13.04
N TYR A 56 5.48 4.56 -12.43
CA TYR A 56 5.51 5.14 -11.10
C TYR A 56 5.55 4.01 -10.07
N ALA A 57 6.36 4.19 -9.04
CA ALA A 57 6.29 3.40 -7.83
C ALA A 57 5.84 4.33 -6.70
N SER A 58 4.95 3.85 -5.84
CA SER A 58 4.45 4.57 -4.67
C SER A 58 4.62 3.67 -3.47
N PHE A 59 5.00 4.24 -2.34
CA PHE A 59 5.24 3.48 -1.11
C PHE A 59 4.51 4.16 0.04
N THR A 60 3.92 3.35 0.93
CA THR A 60 3.25 3.84 2.14
C THR A 60 4.13 3.63 3.36
N GLU A 61 4.14 4.61 4.24
CA GLU A 61 4.58 4.49 5.62
C GLU A 61 3.34 4.54 6.51
N ASN A 62 3.19 3.53 7.36
CA ASN A 62 2.03 3.40 8.22
C ASN A 62 2.30 3.95 9.61
N TYR A 63 1.22 4.15 10.35
CA TYR A 63 1.29 4.26 11.80
C TYR A 63 1.64 2.90 12.40
N ASP A 64 2.09 2.90 13.66
CA ASP A 64 2.30 1.68 14.42
C ASP A 64 0.95 0.97 14.63
N VAL A 65 0.72 -0.06 13.81
CA VAL A 65 -0.56 -0.76 13.74
C VAL A 65 -0.72 -1.68 14.95
N ASP A 66 0.38 -2.28 15.41
CA ASP A 66 0.39 -3.08 16.64
C ASP A 66 -0.06 -2.23 17.83
N TYR A 67 0.46 -0.99 17.96
CA TYR A 67 0.02 -0.04 18.97
C TYR A 67 -1.47 0.31 18.86
N ILE A 68 -1.97 0.58 17.64
CA ILE A 68 -3.38 0.91 17.41
C ILE A 68 -4.27 -0.28 17.79
N LEU A 69 -3.93 -1.49 17.35
CA LEU A 69 -4.70 -2.70 17.66
C LEU A 69 -4.67 -3.04 19.14
N ASN A 70 -3.52 -2.94 19.80
CA ASN A 70 -3.41 -3.09 21.26
C ASN A 70 -4.37 -2.15 21.99
N LYS A 71 -4.40 -0.88 21.60
CA LYS A 71 -5.29 0.12 22.20
C LYS A 71 -6.77 -0.14 21.92
N LEU A 72 -7.12 -0.60 20.71
CA LEU A 72 -8.49 -0.90 20.32
C LEU A 72 -9.04 -2.16 20.99
N LEU A 73 -8.21 -3.20 21.11
CA LEU A 73 -8.60 -4.50 21.67
C LEU A 73 -8.40 -4.59 23.19
N GLY A 74 -7.76 -3.59 23.81
CA GLY A 74 -7.40 -3.63 25.22
C GLY A 74 -6.33 -4.67 25.55
N LEU A 75 -5.55 -5.06 24.54
CA LEU A 75 -4.44 -6.01 24.68
C LEU A 75 -3.17 -5.20 24.97
N SER A 76 -2.34 -5.70 25.89
CA SER A 76 -1.11 -5.01 26.32
C SER A 76 0.16 -5.54 25.64
N ASP A 77 0.05 -6.62 24.84
CA ASP A 77 1.22 -7.36 24.35
C ASP A 77 0.99 -8.03 22.98
N LEU A 78 0.14 -7.43 22.12
CA LEU A 78 0.03 -7.84 20.72
C LEU A 78 1.31 -7.42 19.99
N ASN A 79 2.24 -8.36 19.85
CA ASN A 79 3.44 -8.21 19.04
C ASN A 79 3.27 -9.04 17.77
N THR A 80 2.55 -8.46 16.81
CA THR A 80 2.24 -9.09 15.54
C THR A 80 3.26 -8.76 14.46
N ASP A 81 4.18 -7.82 14.73
CA ASP A 81 5.19 -7.36 13.79
C ASP A 81 4.55 -6.84 12.47
N PHE A 82 3.27 -6.42 12.52
CA PHE A 82 2.53 -6.01 11.32
C PHE A 82 3.14 -4.76 10.69
N ASP A 83 3.78 -3.90 11.46
CA ASP A 83 4.50 -2.74 10.93
C ASP A 83 5.55 -3.12 9.88
N LYS A 84 6.18 -4.30 10.00
CA LYS A 84 7.13 -4.81 9.01
C LYS A 84 6.44 -5.30 7.74
N SER A 85 5.25 -5.89 7.87
CA SER A 85 4.50 -6.44 6.74
C SER A 85 3.66 -5.40 6.01
N LEU A 86 3.27 -4.31 6.67
CA LEU A 86 2.37 -3.30 6.11
C LEU A 86 3.08 -2.21 5.31
N ASN A 87 4.42 -2.10 5.37
CA ASN A 87 5.17 -1.27 4.44
C ASN A 87 5.04 -1.85 3.02
N VAL A 88 4.15 -1.26 2.21
CA VAL A 88 3.79 -1.75 0.89
C VAL A 88 4.16 -0.75 -0.20
N GLY A 89 4.25 -1.27 -1.43
CA GLY A 89 4.60 -0.47 -2.59
C GLY A 89 3.67 -0.75 -3.77
N GLY A 90 2.94 0.26 -4.21
CA GLY A 90 2.12 0.21 -5.41
C GLY A 90 2.89 0.60 -6.67
N LYS A 91 2.42 0.12 -7.82
CA LYS A 91 2.98 0.48 -9.13
C LYS A 91 1.88 0.86 -10.10
N GLY A 92 2.19 1.77 -11.02
CA GLY A 92 1.21 2.23 -12.01
C GLY A 92 1.87 2.89 -13.20
N ILE A 93 1.18 2.88 -14.34
CA ILE A 93 1.62 3.63 -15.53
C ILE A 93 1.46 5.14 -15.25
N TYR A 94 0.41 5.51 -14.52
CA TYR A 94 0.14 6.86 -14.03
C TYR A 94 0.36 6.98 -12.51
N LEU A 95 0.55 8.20 -12.00
CA LEU A 95 0.82 8.45 -10.60
C LEU A 95 -0.38 8.07 -9.71
N HIS A 96 -1.59 8.45 -10.11
CA HIS A 96 -2.81 8.08 -9.39
C HIS A 96 -3.01 6.56 -9.33
N GLN A 97 -2.58 5.82 -10.36
CA GLN A 97 -2.63 4.36 -10.38
C GLN A 97 -1.66 3.75 -9.38
N ALA A 98 -0.42 4.25 -9.32
CA ALA A 98 0.56 3.79 -8.34
C ALA A 98 0.08 4.11 -6.92
N PHE A 99 -0.51 5.28 -6.71
CA PHE A 99 -1.09 5.69 -5.43
C PHE A 99 -2.21 4.74 -4.99
N ILE A 100 -3.24 4.54 -5.81
CA ILE A 100 -4.34 3.64 -5.44
C ILE A 100 -3.87 2.19 -5.29
N SER A 101 -2.92 1.74 -6.13
CA SER A 101 -2.30 0.41 -6.00
C SER A 101 -1.64 0.23 -4.64
N SER A 102 -0.91 1.25 -4.15
CA SER A 102 -0.24 1.17 -2.85
C SER A 102 -1.23 1.11 -1.68
N ILE A 103 -2.31 1.90 -1.74
CA ILE A 103 -3.34 1.91 -0.70
C ILE A 103 -4.13 0.59 -0.69
N SER A 104 -4.48 0.08 -1.87
CA SER A 104 -5.20 -1.19 -1.99
C SER A 104 -4.39 -2.37 -1.44
N GLU A 105 -3.09 -2.43 -1.74
CA GLU A 105 -2.22 -3.48 -1.20
C GLU A 105 -2.10 -3.38 0.33
N MET A 106 -2.02 -2.16 0.87
CA MET A 106 -1.99 -1.93 2.31
C MET A 106 -3.28 -2.44 2.97
N ALA A 107 -4.43 -2.08 2.40
CA ALA A 107 -5.73 -2.52 2.89
C ALA A 107 -5.85 -4.05 2.83
N GLU A 108 -5.41 -4.68 1.73
CA GLU A 108 -5.38 -6.14 1.59
C GLU A 108 -4.54 -6.79 2.69
N ARG A 109 -3.31 -6.30 2.93
CA ARG A 109 -2.44 -6.84 3.98
C ARG A 109 -3.02 -6.62 5.37
N MET A 110 -3.65 -5.48 5.64
CA MET A 110 -4.30 -5.22 6.92
C MET A 110 -5.48 -6.17 7.16
N PHE A 111 -6.36 -6.36 6.16
CA PHE A 111 -7.47 -7.31 6.27
C PHE A 111 -6.99 -8.76 6.36
N GLY A 112 -5.94 -9.13 5.61
CA GLY A 112 -5.31 -10.45 5.71
C GLY A 112 -4.72 -10.71 7.11
N SER A 113 -4.08 -9.70 7.70
CA SER A 113 -3.58 -9.75 9.07
C SER A 113 -4.69 -9.93 10.11
N LEU A 114 -5.81 -9.22 9.96
CA LEU A 114 -6.97 -9.38 10.84
C LEU A 114 -7.63 -10.76 10.69
N ALA A 115 -7.78 -11.24 9.46
CA ALA A 115 -8.31 -12.57 9.18
C ALA A 115 -7.40 -13.68 9.78
N TYR A 116 -6.08 -13.48 9.75
CA TYR A 116 -5.14 -14.37 10.43
C TYR A 116 -5.37 -14.39 11.95
N LEU A 117 -5.58 -13.23 12.59
CA LEU A 117 -5.84 -13.16 14.03
C LEU A 117 -7.13 -13.89 14.41
N GLU A 118 -8.19 -13.76 13.60
CA GLU A 118 -9.46 -14.48 13.81
C GLU A 118 -9.29 -15.99 13.65
N ALA A 119 -8.50 -16.42 12.66
CA ALA A 119 -8.30 -17.83 12.37
C ALA A 119 -7.22 -18.50 13.23
N LYS A 120 -6.39 -17.73 13.95
CA LYS A 120 -5.14 -18.20 14.60
C LYS A 120 -5.35 -19.44 15.47
N ASP A 121 -6.39 -19.44 16.30
CA ASP A 121 -6.67 -20.55 17.23
C ASP A 121 -7.23 -21.79 16.53
N ASN A 122 -7.64 -21.66 15.27
CA ASN A 122 -8.16 -22.73 14.41
C ASN A 122 -7.11 -23.27 13.42
N ILE A 123 -5.86 -22.78 13.47
CA ILE A 123 -4.80 -23.25 12.56
C ILE A 123 -4.24 -24.58 13.06
N ILE A 124 -4.46 -25.64 12.28
CA ILE A 124 -3.92 -26.97 12.55
C ILE A 124 -2.53 -27.10 11.91
N TYR A 125 -1.52 -27.27 12.75
CA TYR A 125 -0.15 -27.54 12.30
C TYR A 125 0.11 -29.05 12.32
N SER A 126 0.09 -29.67 11.14
CA SER A 126 0.35 -31.11 11.04
C SER A 126 1.02 -31.45 9.71
N THR A 127 1.47 -32.70 9.56
CA THR A 127 2.01 -33.14 8.28
C THR A 127 0.89 -33.29 7.26
N TYR A 128 1.22 -33.17 5.97
CA TYR A 128 0.22 -33.35 4.90
C TYR A 128 -0.57 -34.67 5.02
N LYS A 129 0.10 -35.75 5.44
CA LYS A 129 -0.54 -37.06 5.61
C LYS A 129 -1.55 -37.08 6.76
N ASP A 130 -1.30 -36.30 7.81
CA ASP A 130 -2.14 -36.25 8.99
C ASP A 130 -3.33 -35.30 8.77
N LEU A 131 -3.12 -34.19 8.06
CA LEU A 131 -4.19 -33.31 7.58
C LEU A 131 -5.20 -34.06 6.69
N LEU A 132 -4.72 -34.92 5.79
CA LEU A 132 -5.59 -35.74 4.94
C LEU A 132 -6.48 -36.69 5.76
N LYS A 133 -6.00 -37.21 6.89
CA LYS A 133 -6.78 -38.08 7.78
C LYS A 133 -7.84 -37.30 8.55
N GLU A 134 -7.55 -36.08 8.98
CA GLU A 134 -8.55 -35.23 9.64
C GLU A 134 -9.66 -34.77 8.69
N LEU A 135 -9.31 -34.49 7.42
CA LEU A 135 -10.27 -34.13 6.37
C LEU A 135 -11.17 -35.29 5.93
N SER A 136 -10.74 -36.54 6.14
CA SER A 136 -11.51 -37.74 5.77
C SER A 136 -12.35 -38.30 6.92
N ASN A 137 -12.17 -37.78 8.14
CA ASN A 137 -12.95 -38.15 9.33
C ASN A 137 -14.00 -37.09 9.74
N ASN A 138 -14.10 -35.99 9.00
CA ASN A 138 -15.19 -35.00 9.07
C ASN A 138 -16.06 -35.10 7.81
#